data_AF-A0A834TPL5-F1
#
_entry.id   AF-A0A834TPL5-F1
#
_cell.length_a   1.000
_cell.length_b   1.000
_cell.length_c   1.000
_cell.angle_alpha   90.00
_cell.angle_beta   90.00
_cell.angle_gamma   90.00
#
_symmetry.space_group_name_H-M   'P 1'
#
loop_
_entity.id
_entity.type
_entity.pdbx_description
1 polymer ?
#
loop_
_entity_poly.entity_id
_entity_poly.type
_entity_poly.pdbx_seq_one_letter_code
_entity_poly.pdbx_strand_id
1 'polypeptide(L)'
;MKGNSYGDDHIQHCKIPKGTIEEIEKLEREFLWGSTAEKRTMHQVNWQTVCLPKNMGGLGIRSLHNMNKAFLFKLAWNLLSNQNQLWVEMVANKYRFNTYLRHEIGWKASNSRLWKDIMKIWLEFLQHVKWTIGDGRTSMFWKDKWLDGMQNLISLCRIEQDQMPQRNHLCEFIDEAGMWANINTIQCIPEECLLHDLQPASIQRSGLGYDMESKYHTKA
;
A
#
# COMPACT_ATOMS: atom_id res chain seq x y z
N MET A 1 0.12 26.81 -11.78
CA MET A 1 0.88 26.38 -12.98
C MET A 1 1.00 24.87 -12.92
N LYS A 2 0.44 24.17 -13.92
CA LYS A 2 0.45 22.70 -13.99
C LYS A 2 1.87 22.24 -14.34
N GLY A 3 2.58 21.70 -13.36
CA GLY A 3 3.80 20.94 -13.63
C GLY A 3 3.41 19.59 -14.20
N ASN A 4 3.38 19.47 -15.52
CA ASN A 4 3.47 18.16 -16.17
C ASN A 4 4.90 17.65 -15.94
N SER A 5 5.18 17.10 -14.75
CA SER A 5 6.32 16.21 -14.61
C SER A 5 5.92 14.90 -15.29
N TYR A 6 6.33 14.74 -16.55
CA TYR A 6 6.62 13.41 -17.07
C TYR A 6 7.77 12.86 -16.24
N GLY A 7 7.48 12.43 -15.00
CA GLY A 7 8.43 11.69 -14.20
C GLY A 7 8.71 10.40 -14.94
N ASP A 8 9.98 10.10 -15.16
CA ASP A 8 10.43 8.82 -15.70
C ASP A 8 9.74 7.68 -14.95
N ASP A 9 8.66 7.17 -15.54
CA ASP A 9 7.90 6.06 -15.03
C ASP A 9 8.63 4.80 -15.44
N HIS A 10 9.77 4.55 -14.77
CA HIS A 10 10.38 3.23 -14.70
C HIS A 10 9.38 2.29 -14.00
N ILE A 11 8.46 1.75 -14.79
CA ILE A 11 7.48 0.77 -14.35
C ILE A 11 8.10 -0.59 -14.57
N GLN A 12 8.34 -1.30 -13.48
CA GLN A 12 8.70 -2.69 -13.56
C GLN A 12 7.51 -3.50 -14.09
N HIS A 13 7.56 -3.96 -15.34
CA HIS A 13 6.45 -4.64 -16.00
C HIS A 13 6.15 -6.05 -15.45
N CYS A 14 7.09 -6.67 -14.74
CA CYS A 14 6.93 -7.99 -14.14
C CYS A 14 7.81 -8.13 -12.90
N LYS A 15 7.38 -8.92 -11.92
CA LYS A 15 8.22 -9.28 -10.77
C LYS A 15 9.46 -10.02 -11.28
N ILE A 16 10.65 -9.50 -10.96
CA ILE A 16 11.91 -10.18 -11.33
C ILE A 16 11.98 -11.51 -10.55
N PRO A 17 12.33 -12.63 -11.22
CA PRO A 17 12.51 -13.92 -10.56
C PRO A 17 13.53 -13.86 -9.42
N LYS A 18 13.27 -14.62 -8.36
CA LYS A 18 14.13 -14.64 -7.17
C LYS A 18 15.58 -15.04 -7.50
N GLY A 19 15.77 -16.05 -8.35
CA GLY A 19 17.10 -16.51 -8.75
C GLY A 19 17.91 -15.43 -9.46
N THR A 20 17.30 -14.68 -10.38
CA THR A 20 17.96 -13.55 -11.05
C THR A 20 18.37 -12.46 -10.06
N ILE A 21 17.54 -12.17 -9.06
CA ILE A 21 17.91 -11.23 -8.00
C ILE A 21 19.10 -11.77 -7.20
N GLU A 22 19.06 -13.04 -6.81
CA GLU A 22 20.13 -13.67 -6.03
C GLU A 22 21.45 -13.71 -6.80
N GLU A 23 21.40 -13.89 -8.13
CA GLU A 23 22.56 -13.80 -9.03
C GLU A 23 23.14 -12.39 -9.11
N ILE A 24 22.29 -11.36 -9.25
CA ILE A 24 22.77 -9.97 -9.30
C ILE A 24 23.32 -9.56 -7.93
N GLU A 25 22.61 -9.82 -6.83
CA GLU A 25 23.13 -9.53 -5.49
C GLU A 25 24.41 -10.33 -5.20
N LYS A 26 24.59 -11.50 -5.80
CA LYS A 26 25.86 -12.25 -5.73
C LYS A 26 26.98 -11.48 -6.45
N LEU A 27 26.75 -10.95 -7.65
CA LEU A 27 27.74 -10.13 -8.35
C LEU A 27 28.08 -8.85 -7.57
N GLU A 28 27.08 -8.21 -6.95
CA GLU A 28 27.29 -7.05 -6.07
C GLU A 28 28.17 -7.40 -4.86
N ARG A 29 27.95 -8.57 -4.25
CA ARG A 29 28.80 -9.10 -3.16
C ARG A 29 30.18 -9.50 -3.62
N GLU A 30 30.33 -10.07 -4.80
CA GLU A 30 31.64 -10.42 -5.32
C GLU A 30 32.45 -9.16 -5.60
N PHE A 31 31.82 -8.15 -6.20
CA PHE A 31 32.42 -6.83 -6.43
C PHE A 31 32.85 -6.16 -5.12
N LEU A 32 31.95 -6.06 -4.13
CA LEU A 32 32.22 -5.31 -2.90
C LEU A 32 33.35 -5.93 -2.04
N TRP A 33 33.51 -7.26 -2.05
CA TRP A 33 34.60 -7.94 -1.31
C TRP A 33 35.80 -8.31 -2.19
N GLY A 34 35.81 -7.93 -3.46
CA GLY A 34 36.91 -8.20 -4.38
C GLY A 34 37.10 -9.69 -4.68
N SER A 35 36.01 -10.47 -4.66
CA SER A 35 36.02 -11.87 -5.08
C SER A 35 36.08 -11.95 -6.60
N THR A 36 37.00 -12.76 -7.13
CA THR A 36 37.12 -13.03 -8.56
C THR A 36 36.90 -14.52 -8.84
N ALA A 37 36.83 -14.90 -10.12
CA ALA A 37 36.73 -16.31 -10.52
C ALA A 37 37.91 -17.15 -9.99
N GLU A 38 39.08 -16.53 -9.83
CA GLU A 38 40.34 -17.16 -9.42
C GLU A 38 40.54 -17.09 -7.90
N LYS A 39 40.01 -16.05 -7.24
CA LYS A 39 40.20 -15.80 -5.81
C LYS A 39 38.88 -15.52 -5.11
N ARG A 40 38.41 -16.49 -4.32
CA ARG A 40 37.27 -16.29 -3.42
C ARG A 40 37.71 -15.58 -2.14
N THR A 41 37.02 -14.51 -1.80
CA THR A 41 37.21 -13.76 -0.56
C THR A 41 36.07 -14.06 0.43
N MET A 42 36.37 -14.08 1.72
CA MET A 42 35.35 -14.24 2.75
C MET A 42 34.51 -12.97 2.88
N HIS A 43 33.17 -13.10 2.84
CA HIS A 43 32.26 -12.00 3.14
C HIS A 43 32.21 -11.77 4.65
N GLN A 44 32.83 -10.68 5.10
CA GLN A 44 32.98 -10.37 6.52
C GLN A 44 31.70 -9.87 7.20
N VAL A 45 30.71 -9.42 6.42
CA VAL A 45 29.46 -8.83 6.93
C VAL A 45 28.28 -9.41 6.17
N ASN A 46 27.18 -9.66 6.87
CA ASN A 46 25.96 -10.16 6.26
C ASN A 46 25.39 -9.14 5.25
N TRP A 47 24.88 -9.63 4.12
CA TRP A 47 24.35 -8.80 3.05
C TRP A 47 23.17 -7.93 3.50
N GLN A 48 22.29 -8.44 4.36
CA GLN A 48 21.19 -7.64 4.91
C GLN A 48 21.72 -6.47 5.75
N THR A 49 22.81 -6.65 6.49
CA THR A 49 23.45 -5.59 7.28
C THR A 49 24.11 -4.55 6.37
N VAL A 50 24.76 -4.99 5.29
CA VAL A 50 25.34 -4.10 4.28
C VAL A 50 24.26 -3.25 3.62
N CYS A 51 23.08 -3.83 3.39
CA CYS A 51 21.94 -3.12 2.82
C CYS A 51 21.27 -2.13 3.78
N LEU A 52 21.65 -2.11 5.07
CA LEU A 52 21.06 -1.15 6.01
C LEU A 52 21.49 0.28 5.68
N PRO A 53 20.68 1.26 6.10
CA PRO A 53 21.05 2.67 6.04
C PRO A 53 22.38 2.96 6.74
N LYS A 54 23.13 3.97 6.30
CA LYS A 54 24.42 4.35 6.91
C LYS A 54 24.29 4.73 8.40
N ASN A 55 23.18 5.37 8.77
CA ASN A 55 22.87 5.71 10.17
C ASN A 55 22.50 4.49 11.04
N MET A 56 22.24 3.32 10.43
CA MET A 56 22.00 2.05 11.11
C MET A 56 23.21 1.10 11.01
N GLY A 57 24.39 1.61 10.63
CA GLY A 57 25.63 0.83 10.56
C GLY A 57 25.81 0.00 9.28
N GLY A 58 24.97 0.20 8.26
CA GLY A 58 25.15 -0.40 6.94
C GLY A 58 25.90 0.49 5.95
N LEU A 59 25.98 0.06 4.69
CA LEU A 59 26.59 0.86 3.60
C LEU A 59 25.55 1.67 2.79
N GLY A 60 24.26 1.45 3.04
CA GLY A 60 23.18 2.09 2.29
C GLY A 60 22.98 1.51 0.88
N ILE A 61 23.50 0.29 0.62
CA ILE A 61 23.24 -0.42 -0.63
C ILE A 61 21.78 -0.88 -0.63
N ARG A 62 21.07 -0.73 -1.75
CA ARG A 62 19.66 -1.12 -1.81
C ARG A 62 19.54 -2.62 -2.04
N SER A 63 18.85 -3.32 -1.14
CA SER A 63 18.48 -4.71 -1.40
C SER A 63 17.57 -4.79 -2.62
N LEU A 64 17.96 -5.59 -3.61
CA LEU A 64 17.20 -5.81 -4.84
C LEU A 64 15.86 -6.51 -4.55
N HIS A 65 15.83 -7.37 -3.52
CA HIS A 65 14.57 -7.95 -3.03
C HIS A 65 13.59 -6.88 -2.56
N ASN A 66 14.06 -5.92 -1.76
CA ASN A 66 13.23 -4.83 -1.27
C ASN A 66 12.81 -3.89 -2.41
N MET A 67 13.70 -3.60 -3.36
CA MET A 67 13.34 -2.79 -4.53
C MET A 67 12.28 -3.47 -5.41
N ASN A 68 12.44 -4.76 -5.72
CA ASN A 68 11.44 -5.52 -6.49
C ASN A 68 10.06 -5.48 -5.80
N LYS A 69 10.02 -5.60 -4.47
CA LYS A 69 8.78 -5.47 -3.70
C LYS A 69 8.22 -4.05 -3.72
N ALA A 70 9.07 -3.03 -3.55
CA ALA A 70 8.66 -1.63 -3.59
C ALA A 70 8.09 -1.23 -4.95
N PHE A 71 8.62 -1.76 -6.06
CA PHE A 71 8.05 -1.55 -7.39
C PHE A 71 6.66 -2.18 -7.53
N LEU A 72 6.43 -3.36 -6.94
CA LEU A 72 5.09 -3.94 -6.88
C LEU A 72 4.14 -3.09 -6.01
N PHE A 73 4.61 -2.49 -4.92
CA PHE A 73 3.83 -1.53 -4.13
C PHE A 73 3.48 -0.28 -4.94
N LYS A 74 4.42 0.25 -5.74
CA LYS A 74 4.16 1.39 -6.64
C LYS A 74 3.06 1.04 -7.67
N LEU A 75 3.10 -0.16 -8.24
CA LEU A 75 2.05 -0.63 -9.15
C LEU A 75 0.70 -0.76 -8.45
N ALA A 76 0.68 -1.36 -7.25
CA ALA A 76 -0.55 -1.49 -6.46
C ALA A 76 -1.16 -0.13 -6.12
N TRP A 77 -0.32 0.84 -5.79
CA TRP A 77 -0.73 2.22 -5.56
C TRP A 77 -1.32 2.88 -6.78
N ASN A 78 -0.69 2.76 -7.95
CA ASN A 78 -1.23 3.31 -9.17
C ASN A 78 -2.60 2.70 -9.53
N LEU A 79 -2.81 1.40 -9.26
CA LEU A 79 -4.14 0.78 -9.41
C LEU A 79 -5.18 1.44 -8.49
N LEU A 80 -4.78 1.80 -7.28
CA LEU A 80 -5.68 2.38 -6.28
C LEU A 80 -5.95 3.88 -6.51
N SER A 81 -4.92 4.66 -6.84
CA SER A 81 -4.98 6.13 -6.88
C SER A 81 -5.10 6.73 -8.28
N ASN A 82 -4.62 6.04 -9.32
CA ASN A 82 -4.39 6.62 -10.66
C ASN A 82 -5.25 5.95 -11.73
N GLN A 83 -6.57 5.90 -11.52
CA GLN A 83 -7.52 5.22 -12.41
C GLN A 83 -7.54 5.76 -13.85
N ASN A 84 -7.09 7.00 -14.07
CA ASN A 84 -7.06 7.64 -15.38
C ASN A 84 -5.87 7.19 -16.26
N GLN A 85 -4.94 6.38 -15.74
CA GLN A 85 -3.85 5.84 -16.56
C GLN A 85 -4.36 4.70 -17.43
N LEU A 86 -4.07 4.73 -18.74
CA LEU A 86 -4.54 3.73 -19.70
C LEU A 86 -4.26 2.28 -19.28
N TRP A 87 -3.07 1.99 -18.74
CA TRP A 87 -2.74 0.65 -18.30
C TRP A 87 -3.56 0.23 -17.06
N VAL A 88 -3.85 1.17 -16.16
CA VAL A 88 -4.71 0.93 -14.98
C VAL A 88 -6.12 0.61 -15.45
N GLU A 89 -6.66 1.39 -16.37
CA GLU A 89 -7.98 1.15 -16.96
C GLU A 89 -8.06 -0.22 -17.65
N MET A 90 -7.05 -0.58 -18.45
CA MET A 90 -6.99 -1.89 -19.10
C MET A 90 -6.96 -3.05 -18.09
N VAL A 91 -6.14 -2.94 -17.03
CA VAL A 91 -6.05 -3.95 -15.97
C VAL A 91 -7.35 -4.01 -15.17
N ALA A 92 -7.93 -2.86 -14.83
CA ALA A 92 -9.20 -2.76 -14.13
C ALA A 92 -10.32 -3.44 -14.91
N ASN A 93 -10.46 -3.15 -16.19
CA ASN A 93 -11.47 -3.76 -17.06
C ASN A 93 -11.23 -5.27 -17.24
N LYS A 94 -9.98 -5.69 -17.45
CA LYS A 94 -9.63 -7.10 -17.66
C LYS A 94 -9.91 -7.98 -16.43
N TYR A 95 -9.60 -7.48 -15.24
CA TYR A 95 -9.75 -8.24 -13.99
C TYR A 95 -11.01 -7.86 -13.20
N ARG A 96 -11.86 -6.98 -13.76
CA ARG A 96 -13.02 -6.38 -13.09
C ARG A 96 -12.63 -5.77 -11.74
N PHE A 97 -11.44 -5.20 -11.67
CA PHE A 97 -10.99 -4.50 -10.49
C PHE A 97 -11.70 -3.16 -10.38
N ASN A 98 -12.23 -2.91 -9.20
CA ASN A 98 -12.84 -1.67 -8.81
C ASN A 98 -12.29 -1.33 -7.42
N THR A 99 -11.96 -0.07 -7.18
CA THR A 99 -11.47 0.37 -5.87
C THR A 99 -12.43 0.02 -4.75
N TYR A 100 -13.74 0.04 -4.97
CA TYR A 100 -14.73 -0.38 -3.97
C TYR A 100 -14.61 -1.86 -3.56
N LEU A 101 -14.07 -2.71 -4.45
CA LEU A 101 -13.86 -4.14 -4.21
C LEU A 101 -12.43 -4.45 -3.73
N ARG A 102 -11.63 -3.44 -3.36
CA ARG A 102 -10.20 -3.60 -2.99
C ARG A 102 -9.93 -4.63 -1.90
N HIS A 103 -10.90 -4.92 -1.03
CA HIS A 103 -10.77 -5.93 0.03
C HIS A 103 -11.31 -7.31 -0.36
N GLU A 104 -11.92 -7.43 -1.54
CA GLU A 104 -12.61 -8.64 -2.04
C GLU A 104 -11.97 -9.17 -3.34
N ILE A 105 -11.02 -8.42 -3.90
CA ILE A 105 -10.29 -8.82 -5.10
C ILE A 105 -9.32 -9.98 -4.80
N GLY A 106 -9.08 -10.79 -5.83
CA GLY A 106 -8.14 -11.88 -5.77
C GLY A 106 -7.58 -12.25 -7.14
N TRP A 107 -6.86 -13.36 -7.19
CA TRP A 107 -6.29 -13.89 -8.42
C TRP A 107 -6.74 -15.34 -8.67
N LYS A 108 -6.82 -15.70 -9.95
CA LYS A 108 -7.12 -17.04 -10.46
C LYS A 108 -5.91 -17.63 -11.18
N ALA A 109 -5.85 -18.95 -11.28
CA ALA A 109 -4.77 -19.65 -11.97
C ALA A 109 -4.60 -19.21 -13.44
N SER A 110 -5.69 -18.79 -14.11
CA SER A 110 -5.68 -18.27 -15.48
C SER A 110 -5.24 -16.80 -15.61
N ASN A 111 -5.04 -16.07 -14.50
CA ASN A 111 -4.64 -14.67 -14.58
C ASN A 111 -3.17 -14.49 -15.00
N SER A 112 -2.85 -13.28 -15.47
CA SER A 112 -1.49 -12.94 -15.87
C SER A 112 -0.53 -13.01 -14.69
N ARG A 113 0.74 -13.19 -14.99
CA ARG A 113 1.79 -13.24 -13.97
C ARG A 113 1.84 -11.96 -13.14
N LEU A 114 1.77 -10.81 -13.81
CA LEU A 114 1.77 -9.50 -13.16
C LEU A 114 0.60 -9.35 -12.18
N TRP A 115 -0.62 -9.66 -12.59
CA TRP A 115 -1.80 -9.58 -11.71
C TRP A 115 -1.63 -10.46 -10.48
N LYS A 116 -1.18 -11.71 -10.66
CA LYS A 116 -0.92 -12.62 -9.53
C LYS A 116 0.12 -12.05 -8.57
N ASP A 117 1.20 -11.49 -9.10
CA ASP A 117 2.29 -10.97 -8.27
C ASP A 117 1.87 -9.70 -7.51
N ILE A 118 1.02 -8.84 -8.09
CA ILE A 118 0.37 -7.73 -7.39
C ILE A 118 -0.62 -8.25 -6.34
N MET A 119 -1.48 -9.22 -6.67
CA MET A 119 -2.47 -9.72 -5.71
C MET A 119 -1.84 -10.43 -4.50
N LYS A 120 -0.68 -11.08 -4.68
CA LYS A 120 0.06 -11.72 -3.57
C LYS A 120 0.54 -10.74 -2.49
N ILE A 121 0.81 -9.49 -2.87
CA ILE A 121 1.29 -8.46 -1.95
C ILE A 121 0.18 -7.48 -1.56
N TRP A 122 -1.03 -7.63 -2.10
CA TRP A 122 -2.08 -6.60 -2.05
C TRP A 122 -2.55 -6.31 -0.63
N LEU A 123 -2.81 -7.35 0.17
CA LEU A 123 -3.24 -7.17 1.56
C LEU A 123 -2.15 -6.52 2.41
N GLU A 124 -0.89 -6.90 2.22
CA GLU A 124 0.25 -6.26 2.87
C GLU A 124 0.38 -4.79 2.45
N PHE A 125 0.23 -4.51 1.16
CA PHE A 125 0.22 -3.15 0.63
C PHE A 125 -0.89 -2.30 1.29
N LEU A 126 -2.12 -2.81 1.40
CA LEU A 126 -3.23 -2.09 2.02
C LEU A 126 -2.99 -1.75 3.50
N GLN A 127 -2.22 -2.55 4.24
CA GLN A 127 -1.83 -2.23 5.63
C GLN A 127 -0.96 -0.98 5.74
N HIS A 128 -0.25 -0.63 4.65
CA HIS A 128 0.60 0.55 4.55
C HIS A 128 -0.12 1.75 3.91
N VAL A 129 -1.37 1.58 3.47
CA VAL A 129 -2.18 2.67 2.92
C VAL A 129 -2.96 3.34 4.04
N LYS A 130 -2.96 4.68 4.05
CA LYS A 130 -3.84 5.49 4.89
C LYS A 130 -4.82 6.26 4.00
N TRP A 131 -6.08 6.25 4.38
CA TRP A 131 -7.13 7.03 3.73
C TRP A 131 -7.25 8.38 4.42
N THR A 132 -7.30 9.43 3.62
CA THR A 132 -7.53 10.80 4.12
C THR A 132 -8.94 11.16 3.73
N ILE A 133 -9.81 11.36 4.71
CA ILE A 133 -11.24 11.49 4.44
C ILE A 133 -11.55 12.86 3.84
N GLY A 134 -12.08 12.85 2.61
CA GLY A 134 -12.73 13.97 1.95
C GLY A 134 -14.26 13.91 2.09
N ASP A 135 -14.95 13.28 1.12
CA ASP A 135 -16.42 13.17 1.12
C ASP A 135 -16.94 11.83 1.64
N GLY A 136 -16.03 10.88 1.91
CA GLY A 136 -16.35 9.57 2.48
C GLY A 136 -17.03 8.61 1.50
N ARG A 137 -17.22 8.97 0.23
CA ARG A 137 -17.91 8.10 -0.75
C ARG A 137 -17.02 6.96 -1.22
N THR A 138 -15.71 7.14 -1.19
CA THR A 138 -14.74 6.13 -1.65
C THR A 138 -14.11 5.32 -0.51
N SER A 139 -14.11 5.89 0.69
CA SER A 139 -13.63 5.27 1.93
C SER A 139 -14.63 4.26 2.49
N MET A 140 -14.12 3.07 2.85
CA MET A 140 -14.88 2.03 3.52
C MET A 140 -14.73 2.16 5.03
N PHE A 141 -15.83 2.41 5.72
CA PHE A 141 -15.87 2.71 7.16
C PHE A 141 -15.14 1.64 7.99
N TRP A 142 -15.46 0.37 7.78
CA TRP A 142 -14.94 -0.74 8.59
C TRP A 142 -13.56 -1.24 8.15
N LYS A 143 -13.32 -1.29 6.84
CA LYS A 143 -12.19 -2.03 6.25
C LYS A 143 -10.96 -1.15 6.00
N ASP A 144 -11.13 0.16 5.81
CA ASP A 144 -10.00 1.05 5.57
C ASP A 144 -9.38 1.61 6.85
N LYS A 145 -8.10 1.97 6.73
CA LYS A 145 -7.36 2.68 7.76
C LYS A 145 -7.44 4.19 7.50
N TRP A 146 -8.41 4.85 8.12
CA TRP A 146 -8.58 6.30 8.06
C TRP A 146 -8.37 7.00 9.41
N LEU A 147 -8.44 6.26 10.53
CA LEU A 147 -8.03 6.75 11.85
C LEU A 147 -6.51 6.87 11.93
N ASP A 148 -5.99 7.95 12.53
CA ASP A 148 -4.54 8.16 12.61
C ASP A 148 -3.91 7.24 13.65
N GLY A 149 -2.75 6.67 13.34
CA GLY A 149 -2.03 5.76 14.26
C GLY A 149 -2.72 4.42 14.58
N MET A 150 -3.98 4.21 14.20
CA MET A 150 -4.75 3.02 14.54
C MET A 150 -4.83 1.99 13.40
N GLN A 151 -5.34 0.79 13.72
CA GLN A 151 -5.75 -0.20 12.71
C GLN A 151 -7.14 0.16 12.15
N ASN A 152 -7.61 -0.58 11.14
CA ASN A 152 -8.99 -0.42 10.68
C ASN A 152 -10.00 -0.87 11.74
N LEU A 153 -11.23 -0.34 11.66
CA LEU A 153 -12.25 -0.56 12.68
C LEU A 153 -12.65 -2.04 12.81
N ILE A 154 -12.66 -2.81 11.71
CA ILE A 154 -12.97 -4.24 11.78
C ILE A 154 -11.97 -5.01 12.66
N SER A 155 -10.68 -4.68 12.59
CA SER A 155 -9.65 -5.30 13.43
C SER A 155 -9.76 -4.83 14.89
N LEU A 156 -10.09 -3.56 15.12
CA LEU A 156 -10.22 -2.99 16.47
C LEU A 156 -11.45 -3.54 17.20
N CYS A 157 -12.60 -3.59 16.51
CA CYS A 157 -13.87 -4.02 17.08
C CYS A 157 -14.03 -5.54 17.09
N ARG A 158 -13.10 -6.30 16.48
CA ARG A 158 -13.14 -7.77 16.32
C ARG A 158 -14.46 -8.26 15.73
N ILE A 159 -15.00 -7.50 14.78
CA ILE A 159 -16.27 -7.84 14.11
C ILE A 159 -16.03 -9.04 13.18
N GLU A 160 -16.79 -10.12 13.37
CA GLU A 160 -16.75 -11.28 12.49
C GLU A 160 -17.40 -10.96 11.12
N GLN A 161 -16.95 -11.63 10.05
CA GLN A 161 -17.37 -11.31 8.67
C GLN A 161 -18.88 -11.47 8.44
N ASP A 162 -19.52 -12.38 9.15
CA ASP A 162 -20.95 -12.66 9.13
C ASP A 162 -21.79 -11.59 9.83
N GLN A 163 -21.16 -10.72 10.64
CA GLN A 163 -21.79 -9.61 11.33
C GLN A 163 -21.53 -8.25 10.67
N MET A 164 -20.95 -8.22 9.47
CA MET A 164 -20.67 -6.97 8.78
C MET A 164 -21.97 -6.20 8.45
N PRO A 165 -22.07 -4.91 8.84
CA PRO A 165 -23.21 -4.08 8.47
C PRO A 165 -23.32 -3.92 6.95
N GLN A 166 -24.55 -3.82 6.44
CA GLN A 166 -24.78 -3.56 5.00
C GLN A 166 -24.23 -2.19 4.57
N ARG A 167 -24.16 -1.23 5.50
CA ARG A 167 -23.58 0.10 5.30
C ARG A 167 -22.05 0.03 5.37
N ASN A 168 -21.40 0.39 4.26
CA ASN A 168 -19.96 0.20 4.11
C ASN A 168 -19.21 1.48 3.80
N HIS A 169 -19.86 2.50 3.24
CA HIS A 169 -19.20 3.76 2.90
C HIS A 169 -19.25 4.73 4.07
N LEU A 170 -18.14 5.43 4.29
CA LEU A 170 -18.02 6.40 5.37
C LEU A 170 -19.05 7.55 5.24
N CYS A 171 -19.38 7.95 4.00
CA CYS A 171 -20.39 8.97 3.73
C CYS A 171 -21.78 8.64 4.30
N GLU A 172 -22.09 7.37 4.56
CA GLU A 172 -23.37 6.94 5.14
C GLU A 172 -23.45 7.12 6.65
N PHE A 173 -22.31 7.41 7.29
CA PHE A 173 -22.17 7.64 8.74
C PHE A 173 -21.92 9.11 9.09
N ILE A 174 -21.80 9.99 8.08
CA ILE A 174 -21.61 11.44 8.25
C ILE A 174 -22.78 12.21 7.63
N ASP A 175 -23.11 13.36 8.19
CA ASP A 175 -24.10 14.29 7.64
C ASP A 175 -23.48 15.27 6.62
N GLU A 176 -24.29 16.15 6.04
CA GLU A 176 -23.84 17.16 5.06
C GLU A 176 -22.81 18.17 5.64
N ALA A 177 -22.80 18.32 6.98
CA ALA A 177 -21.85 19.15 7.71
C ALA A 177 -20.55 18.40 8.07
N GLY A 178 -20.47 17.09 7.79
CA GLY A 178 -19.34 16.24 8.18
C GLY A 178 -19.37 15.79 9.64
N MET A 179 -20.50 15.91 10.31
CA MET A 179 -20.71 15.40 11.67
C MET A 179 -21.20 13.96 11.63
N TRP A 180 -20.93 13.16 12.66
CA TRP A 180 -21.45 11.79 12.75
C TRP A 180 -22.98 11.77 12.79
N ALA A 181 -23.58 11.20 11.76
CA ALA A 181 -25.00 10.92 11.74
C ALA A 181 -25.27 9.60 12.49
N ASN A 182 -26.14 9.63 13.50
CA ASN A 182 -26.48 8.49 14.35
C ASN A 182 -25.27 7.83 15.06
N ILE A 183 -24.58 8.58 15.91
CA ILE A 183 -23.53 8.01 16.81
C ILE A 183 -24.08 6.83 17.66
N ASN A 184 -25.38 6.85 17.95
CA ASN A 184 -26.09 5.80 18.68
C ASN A 184 -26.22 4.46 17.92
N THR A 185 -26.10 4.45 16.58
CA THR A 185 -26.02 3.17 15.82
C THR A 185 -24.62 2.56 15.86
N ILE A 186 -23.63 3.28 16.37
CA ILE A 186 -22.23 2.85 16.38
C ILE A 186 -21.84 2.35 17.79
N GLN A 187 -22.71 1.52 18.39
CA GLN A 187 -22.46 0.93 19.72
C GLN A 187 -21.24 0.00 19.77
N CYS A 188 -20.71 -0.39 18.61
CA CYS A 188 -19.60 -1.33 18.49
C CYS A 188 -18.22 -0.66 18.45
N ILE A 189 -18.12 0.68 18.45
CA ILE A 189 -16.82 1.37 18.42
C ILE A 189 -16.29 1.57 19.86
N PRO A 190 -15.04 1.17 20.15
CA PRO A 190 -14.40 1.46 21.42
C PRO A 190 -14.36 2.96 21.74
N GLU A 191 -14.60 3.34 22.99
CA GLU A 191 -14.58 4.75 23.45
C GLU A 191 -13.26 5.46 23.14
N GLU A 192 -12.14 4.73 23.10
CA GLU A 192 -10.81 5.21 22.73
C GLU A 192 -10.76 5.81 21.32
N CYS A 193 -11.57 5.30 20.38
CA CYS A 193 -11.67 5.83 19.02
C CYS A 193 -12.49 7.13 18.96
N LEU A 194 -13.50 7.27 19.84
CA LEU A 194 -14.40 8.44 19.91
C LEU A 194 -13.71 9.68 20.46
N LEU A 195 -12.67 9.52 21.30
CA LEU A 195 -11.99 10.62 21.99
C LEU A 195 -10.93 11.36 21.17
N HIS A 196 -10.26 10.70 20.22
CA HIS A 196 -9.08 11.26 19.55
C HIS A 196 -9.24 11.57 18.05
N ASP A 197 -9.95 10.73 17.28
CA ASP A 197 -9.82 10.75 15.81
C ASP A 197 -11.14 10.93 15.03
N LEU A 198 -12.27 10.73 15.70
CA LEU A 198 -13.60 10.91 15.13
C LEU A 198 -14.06 12.39 15.14
N GLN A 199 -13.17 13.37 15.31
CA GLN A 199 -13.59 14.78 15.22
C GLN A 199 -13.85 15.20 13.76
N PRO A 200 -14.88 16.04 13.49
CA PRO A 200 -15.22 16.52 12.15
C PRO A 200 -14.06 17.22 11.42
N ALA A 201 -13.10 17.78 12.16
CA ALA A 201 -11.92 18.46 11.62
C ALA A 201 -10.92 17.51 10.93
N SER A 202 -11.00 16.20 11.18
CA SER A 202 -10.21 15.15 10.49
C SER A 202 -10.68 14.91 9.05
N ILE A 203 -11.91 15.33 8.72
CA ILE A 203 -12.53 15.23 7.40
C ILE A 203 -12.10 16.46 6.60
N GLN A 204 -10.82 16.52 6.26
CA GLN A 204 -10.35 17.53 5.33
C GLN A 204 -10.90 17.21 3.95
N ARG A 205 -11.97 17.92 3.54
CA ARG A 205 -12.50 17.89 2.17
C ARG A 205 -11.35 18.10 1.18
N SER A 206 -10.79 17.01 0.65
CA SER A 206 -9.77 17.09 -0.37
C SER A 206 -10.43 17.74 -1.58
N GLY A 207 -9.87 18.86 -2.07
CA GLY A 207 -10.36 19.53 -3.27
C GLY A 207 -10.26 18.70 -4.56
N LEU A 208 -9.85 17.43 -4.43
CA LEU A 208 -9.58 16.48 -5.51
C LEU A 208 -10.65 15.40 -5.64
N GLY A 209 -11.65 15.33 -4.75
CA GLY A 209 -12.76 14.36 -4.86
C GLY A 209 -12.37 12.90 -4.62
N TYR A 210 -11.19 12.65 -4.03
CA TYR A 210 -10.72 11.31 -3.65
C TYR A 210 -10.10 11.33 -2.24
N ASP A 211 -10.34 10.25 -1.50
CA ASP A 211 -9.99 10.14 -0.07
C ASP A 211 -8.61 9.47 0.17
N MET A 212 -7.49 9.97 -0.39
CA MET A 212 -6.20 9.26 -0.21
C MET A 212 -4.98 10.17 -0.12
N GLU A 213 -4.15 9.93 0.90
CA GLU A 213 -2.76 10.39 0.93
C GLU A 213 -1.80 9.22 1.10
N SER A 214 -0.73 9.23 0.34
CA SER A 214 0.37 8.31 0.58
C SER A 214 1.31 8.86 1.66
N LYS A 215 1.48 8.12 2.75
CA LYS A 215 2.67 8.22 3.60
C LYS A 215 3.67 7.14 3.19
N TYR A 216 4.26 7.25 1.99
CA TYR A 216 5.51 6.55 1.67
C TYR A 216 6.65 7.18 2.47
N HIS A 217 6.76 6.83 3.75
CA HIS A 217 8.06 6.90 4.41
C HIS A 217 8.86 5.68 3.99
N THR A 218 9.54 5.78 2.85
CA THR A 218 10.77 5.01 2.65
C THR A 218 11.75 5.57 3.67
N LYS A 219 11.72 5.05 4.91
CA LYS A 219 12.89 5.17 5.79
C LYS A 219 13.95 4.25 5.20
N ALA A 220 14.67 4.83 4.23
CA ALA A 220 15.93 4.35 3.70
C ALA A 220 17.07 4.66 4.67
#